data_AF-A0A1J4MSV1-F1
#
_entry.id   AF-A0A1J4MSV1-F1
#
_cell.length_a   1.000
_cell.length_b   1.000
_cell.length_c   1.000
_cell.angle_alpha   90.00
_cell.angle_beta   90.00
_cell.angle_gamma   90.00
#
_symmetry.space_group_name_H-M   'P 1'
#
loop_
_entity.id
_entity.type
_entity.pdbx_description
1 polymer ?
#
loop_
_entity_poly.entity_id
_entity_poly.type
_entity_poly.pdbx_seq_one_letter_code
_entity_poly.pdbx_strand_id
1 'polypeptide(L)'
;MEEIVLLFKYLPFLFVLFLTTILYYIYLAFHLLPLLQFGISSQFKVEEKFDEGIRDFVIIHCLVLLYGVSLLKSFITDPGKVPVTEEWRNSPDPNQLYERKDDGRLRFCKYELVYKPDRSHYCKQLQRNVLRMDHYCPWFGNCIGFYNYKYFFLTLLYGCITLLYMLFGQINTFINVWNDPNVTFGRLYLISLGSCFCIVLLIIMIPFLLFHAIITSRNQTTIEFCEKRGREKLQNFTYDRGCFKNYQSIFGTNPVLWFFPVGLPQGDGLFFPIIPKK
;
A
#
# COMPACT_ATOMS: atom_id res chain seq x y z
N MET A 1 -3.91 13.30 -27.88
CA MET A 1 -4.94 13.29 -26.81
C MET A 1 -4.72 12.12 -25.87
N GLU A 2 -4.51 10.90 -26.38
CA GLU A 2 -4.23 9.70 -25.56
C GLU A 2 -2.95 9.80 -24.71
N GLU A 3 -1.85 10.33 -25.26
CA GLU A 3 -0.60 10.53 -24.50
C GLU A 3 -0.77 11.50 -23.31
N ILE A 4 -1.57 12.55 -23.49
CA ILE A 4 -1.87 13.53 -22.44
C ILE A 4 -2.69 12.85 -21.33
N VAL A 5 -3.70 12.05 -21.70
CA VAL A 5 -4.51 11.28 -20.74
C VAL A 5 -3.65 10.25 -19.98
N LEU A 6 -2.70 9.62 -20.67
CA LEU A 6 -1.77 8.68 -20.06
C LEU A 6 -0.82 9.38 -19.07
N LEU A 7 -0.34 10.58 -19.40
CA LEU A 7 0.48 11.39 -18.51
C LEU A 7 -0.28 11.76 -17.21
N PHE A 8 -1.53 12.23 -17.34
CA PHE A 8 -2.36 12.57 -16.17
C PHE A 8 -2.67 11.35 -15.29
N LYS A 9 -2.74 10.15 -15.85
CA LYS A 9 -2.94 8.90 -15.09
C LYS A 9 -1.77 8.62 -14.14
N TYR A 10 -0.54 8.93 -14.55
CA TYR A 10 0.68 8.59 -13.80
C TYR A 10 1.25 9.76 -13.01
N LEU A 11 0.77 10.98 -13.23
CA LEU A 11 1.19 12.17 -12.49
C LEU A 11 1.14 12.01 -10.96
N PRO A 12 0.10 11.40 -10.34
CA PRO A 12 0.10 11.19 -8.89
C PRO A 12 1.21 10.24 -8.42
N PHE A 13 1.52 9.21 -9.21
CA PHE A 13 2.61 8.28 -8.88
C PHE A 13 3.98 8.96 -8.98
N LEU A 14 4.20 9.75 -10.03
CA LEU A 14 5.41 10.57 -10.17
C LEU A 14 5.56 11.58 -9.03
N PHE A 15 4.45 12.17 -8.59
CA PHE A 15 4.43 13.05 -7.42
C PHE A 15 4.84 12.32 -6.13
N VAL A 16 4.36 11.10 -5.91
CA VAL A 16 4.80 10.27 -4.76
C VAL A 16 6.31 10.02 -4.82
N LEU A 17 6.84 9.62 -5.99
CA LEU A 17 8.28 9.39 -6.15
C LEU A 17 9.11 10.66 -5.90
N PHE A 18 8.66 11.80 -6.42
CA PHE A 18 9.30 13.09 -6.18
C PHE A 18 9.31 13.43 -4.69
N LEU A 19 8.17 13.32 -4.01
CA LEU A 19 8.06 13.62 -2.59
C LEU A 19 8.93 12.70 -1.73
N THR A 20 8.92 11.39 -2.00
CA THR A 20 9.80 10.43 -1.32
C THR A 20 11.27 10.80 -1.51
N THR A 21 11.67 11.15 -2.73
CA THR A 21 13.06 11.50 -3.04
C THR A 21 13.51 12.75 -2.28
N ILE A 22 12.66 13.77 -2.22
CA ILE A 22 12.96 15.01 -1.48
C ILE A 22 13.07 14.75 0.02
N LEU A 23 12.12 14.02 0.62
CA LEU A 23 12.16 13.71 2.05
C LEU A 23 13.38 12.87 2.42
N TYR A 24 13.69 11.88 1.60
CA TYR A 24 14.88 11.05 1.78
C TYR A 24 16.15 11.87 1.64
N TYR A 25 16.25 12.76 0.65
CA TYR A 25 17.38 13.67 0.50
C TYR A 25 17.57 14.57 1.72
N ILE A 26 16.50 15.18 2.23
CA ILE A 26 16.57 16.03 3.44
C ILE A 26 17.11 15.23 4.62
N TYR A 27 16.58 14.02 4.84
CA TYR A 27 17.06 13.15 5.92
C TYR A 27 18.54 12.76 5.74
N LEU A 28 18.95 12.38 4.52
CA LEU A 28 20.35 12.05 4.22
C LEU A 28 21.27 13.24 4.48
N ALA A 29 20.95 14.40 3.92
CA ALA A 29 21.81 15.58 3.92
C ALA A 29 21.97 16.17 5.33
N PHE A 30 20.89 16.25 6.11
CA PHE A 30 20.88 16.99 7.36
C PHE A 30 20.96 16.12 8.62
N HIS A 31 20.74 14.81 8.51
CA HIS A 31 20.82 13.89 9.63
C HIS A 31 21.87 12.79 9.41
N LEU A 32 21.76 11.99 8.35
CA LEU A 32 22.61 10.82 8.17
C LEU A 32 24.08 11.17 7.87
N LEU A 33 24.34 12.06 6.90
CA LEU A 33 25.71 12.45 6.53
C LEU A 33 26.48 13.11 7.70
N PRO A 34 25.85 14.01 8.50
CA PRO A 34 26.46 14.51 9.72
C PRO A 34 26.82 13.42 10.74
N LEU A 35 25.95 12.42 10.96
CA LEU A 35 26.25 11.30 11.86
C LEU A 35 27.41 10.44 11.37
N LEU A 36 27.47 10.20 10.06
CA LEU A 36 28.58 9.49 9.42
C LEU A 36 29.89 10.31 9.39
N GLN A 37 29.83 11.58 9.80
CA GLN A 37 30.99 12.46 9.92
C GLN A 37 31.79 12.52 8.61
N PHE A 38 31.06 12.60 7.48
CA PHE A 38 31.65 12.65 6.16
C PHE A 38 32.47 13.94 5.99
N GLY A 39 33.73 13.81 5.57
CA GLY A 39 34.66 14.95 5.46
C GLY A 39 35.39 15.33 6.75
N ILE A 40 35.16 14.63 7.86
CA ILE A 40 35.89 14.83 9.12
C ILE A 40 37.08 13.84 9.19
N SER A 41 38.28 14.35 9.48
CA SER A 41 39.49 13.53 9.64
C SER A 41 39.31 12.50 10.77
N SER A 42 39.88 11.31 10.62
CA SER A 42 39.70 10.17 11.54
C SER A 42 39.94 10.53 13.01
N GLN A 43 40.96 11.34 13.30
CA GLN A 43 41.30 11.79 14.65
C GLN A 43 40.26 12.68 15.35
N PHE A 44 39.31 13.25 14.61
CA PHE A 44 38.24 14.10 15.15
C PHE A 44 36.87 13.43 15.13
N LYS A 45 36.80 12.16 14.72
CA LYS A 45 35.54 11.43 14.69
C LYS A 45 35.12 11.01 16.10
N VAL A 46 33.88 11.28 16.44
CA VAL A 46 33.22 10.74 17.62
C VAL A 46 32.69 9.35 17.28
N GLU A 47 33.31 8.31 17.81
CA GLU A 47 33.02 6.90 17.48
C GLU A 47 31.54 6.55 17.71
N GLU A 48 30.98 6.91 18.87
CA GLU A 48 29.57 6.66 19.21
C GLU A 48 28.59 7.24 18.16
N LYS A 49 28.87 8.44 17.65
CA LYS A 49 28.02 9.08 16.62
C LYS A 49 28.18 8.42 15.26
N PHE A 50 29.38 7.94 14.97
CA PHE A 50 29.64 7.20 13.75
C PHE A 50 28.89 5.86 13.74
N ASP A 51 28.91 5.11 14.84
CA ASP A 51 28.18 3.85 14.99
C ASP A 51 26.67 4.03 14.87
N GLU A 52 26.13 5.09 15.49
CA GLU A 52 24.76 5.54 15.29
C GLU A 52 24.48 5.82 13.81
N GLY A 53 25.37 6.54 13.12
CA GLY A 53 25.28 6.79 11.68
C GLY A 53 25.27 5.50 10.83
N ILE A 54 26.10 4.51 11.16
CA ILE A 54 26.15 3.22 10.46
C ILE A 54 24.85 2.43 10.66
N ARG A 55 24.35 2.38 11.89
CA ARG A 55 23.06 1.75 12.21
C ARG A 55 21.93 2.41 11.40
N ASP A 56 21.86 3.73 11.45
CA ASP A 56 20.84 4.51 10.75
C ASP A 56 20.93 4.36 9.24
N PHE A 57 22.16 4.29 8.70
CA PHE A 57 22.41 3.99 7.29
C PHE A 57 21.81 2.63 6.91
N VAL A 58 22.10 1.57 7.66
CA VAL A 58 21.58 0.23 7.34
C VAL A 58 20.05 0.22 7.40
N ILE A 59 19.46 0.75 8.48
CA ILE A 59 18.02 0.70 8.70
C ILE A 59 17.27 1.50 7.63
N ILE A 60 17.65 2.76 7.38
CA ILE A 60 16.91 3.60 6.43
C ILE A 60 16.97 3.05 5.01
N HIS A 61 18.11 2.51 4.57
CA HIS A 61 18.23 1.94 3.23
C HIS A 61 17.41 0.65 3.09
N CYS A 62 17.35 -0.19 4.14
CA CYS A 62 16.47 -1.36 4.14
C CYS A 62 14.99 -0.96 4.05
N LEU A 63 14.57 0.05 4.83
CA LEU A 63 13.20 0.55 4.83
C LEU A 63 12.81 1.17 3.49
N VAL A 64 13.66 2.02 2.92
CA VAL A 64 13.45 2.65 1.61
C VAL A 64 13.41 1.59 0.49
N LEU A 65 14.25 0.56 0.56
CA LEU A 65 14.20 -0.56 -0.39
C LEU A 65 12.88 -1.33 -0.30
N LEU A 66 12.44 -1.69 0.91
CA LEU A 66 11.19 -2.42 1.11
C LEU A 66 9.97 -1.59 0.70
N TYR A 67 9.95 -0.31 1.03
CA TYR A 67 8.95 0.65 0.58
C TYR A 67 8.96 0.77 -0.95
N GLY A 68 10.12 1.01 -1.56
CA GLY A 68 10.27 1.24 -3.00
C GLY A 68 9.88 0.02 -3.84
N VAL A 69 10.29 -1.19 -3.43
CA VAL A 69 9.89 -2.43 -4.11
C VAL A 69 8.40 -2.68 -3.95
N SER A 70 7.82 -2.44 -2.78
CA SER A 70 6.37 -2.57 -2.57
C SER A 70 5.60 -1.59 -3.44
N LEU A 71 6.01 -0.32 -3.46
CA LEU A 71 5.42 0.76 -4.26
C LEU A 71 5.45 0.41 -5.76
N LEU A 72 6.63 -0.02 -6.24
CA LEU A 72 6.80 -0.43 -7.64
C LEU A 72 5.91 -1.62 -7.97
N LYS A 73 5.84 -2.64 -7.11
CA LYS A 73 4.98 -3.81 -7.36
C LYS A 73 3.50 -3.48 -7.33
N SER A 74 3.04 -2.57 -6.48
CA SER A 74 1.66 -2.07 -6.53
C SER A 74 1.35 -1.35 -7.85
N PHE A 75 2.32 -0.61 -8.37
CA PHE A 75 2.21 0.10 -9.65
C PHE A 75 2.17 -0.85 -10.86
N ILE A 76 3.13 -1.79 -10.97
CA ILE A 76 3.30 -2.63 -12.18
C ILE A 76 2.50 -3.93 -12.18
N THR A 77 2.13 -4.47 -11.01
CA THR A 77 1.47 -5.80 -10.96
C THR A 77 0.03 -5.69 -11.44
N ASP A 78 -0.35 -6.54 -12.41
CA ASP A 78 -1.74 -6.66 -12.84
C ASP A 78 -2.61 -7.08 -11.64
N PRO A 79 -3.70 -6.36 -11.32
CA PRO A 79 -4.54 -6.68 -10.16
C PRO A 79 -5.37 -7.96 -10.31
N GLY A 80 -5.41 -8.55 -11.50
CA GLY A 80 -6.19 -9.74 -11.85
C GLY A 80 -7.34 -9.40 -12.79
N LYS A 81 -7.52 -10.20 -13.82
CA LYS A 81 -8.59 -10.07 -14.82
C LYS A 81 -9.55 -11.26 -14.72
N VAL A 82 -10.84 -10.99 -14.88
CA VAL A 82 -11.82 -12.07 -15.10
C VAL A 82 -11.55 -12.74 -16.46
N PRO A 83 -11.41 -14.08 -16.52
CA PRO A 83 -11.25 -14.80 -17.77
C PRO A 83 -12.42 -14.55 -18.72
N VAL A 84 -12.13 -14.33 -19.99
CA VAL A 84 -13.14 -14.11 -21.04
C VAL A 84 -13.32 -15.40 -21.84
N THR A 85 -13.73 -16.46 -21.16
CA THR A 85 -13.99 -17.78 -21.75
C THR A 85 -15.49 -17.98 -22.03
N GLU A 86 -15.83 -19.00 -22.82
CA GLU A 86 -17.24 -19.38 -23.07
C GLU A 86 -18.01 -19.65 -21.78
N GLU A 87 -17.37 -20.31 -20.82
CA GLU A 87 -17.91 -20.54 -19.48
C GLU A 87 -18.33 -19.21 -18.81
N TRP A 88 -17.42 -18.25 -18.68
CA TRP A 88 -17.72 -16.97 -18.02
C TRP A 88 -18.63 -16.07 -18.85
N ARG A 89 -18.74 -16.25 -20.17
CA ARG A 89 -19.69 -15.50 -21.01
C ARG A 89 -21.11 -16.02 -20.87
N ASN A 90 -21.28 -17.34 -20.87
CA ASN A 90 -22.58 -17.96 -21.15
C ASN A 90 -23.09 -18.87 -20.03
N SER A 91 -22.21 -19.62 -19.35
CA SER A 91 -22.63 -20.74 -18.51
C SER A 91 -21.68 -21.01 -17.34
N PRO A 92 -21.44 -20.03 -16.44
CA PRO A 92 -20.66 -20.29 -15.24
C PRO A 92 -21.46 -21.23 -14.32
N ASP A 93 -20.79 -22.13 -13.61
CA ASP A 93 -21.46 -22.99 -12.63
C ASP A 93 -22.07 -22.14 -11.49
N PRO A 94 -23.40 -22.05 -11.37
CA PRO A 94 -24.03 -21.24 -10.34
C PRO A 94 -23.76 -21.76 -8.93
N ASN A 95 -23.36 -23.02 -8.76
CA ASN A 95 -23.08 -23.62 -7.45
C ASN A 95 -21.72 -23.18 -6.88
N GLN A 96 -20.81 -22.68 -7.73
CA GLN A 96 -19.49 -22.20 -7.34
C GLN A 96 -19.47 -20.70 -7.02
N LEU A 97 -20.54 -19.99 -7.39
CA LEU A 97 -20.70 -18.56 -7.14
C LEU A 97 -21.71 -18.37 -6.03
N TYR A 98 -21.42 -17.51 -5.04
CA TYR A 98 -22.30 -17.24 -3.91
C TYR A 98 -22.97 -15.87 -3.97
N GLU A 99 -22.32 -14.88 -4.60
CA GLU A 99 -22.88 -13.54 -4.69
C GLU A 99 -23.96 -13.46 -5.77
N ARG A 100 -25.06 -12.77 -5.43
CA ARG A 100 -26.21 -12.58 -6.31
C ARG A 100 -26.62 -11.11 -6.33
N LYS A 101 -27.33 -10.73 -7.39
CA LYS A 101 -28.12 -9.50 -7.41
C LYS A 101 -29.31 -9.62 -6.47
N ASP A 102 -29.96 -8.50 -6.18
CA ASP A 102 -31.15 -8.46 -5.32
C ASP A 102 -32.32 -9.29 -5.90
N ASP A 103 -32.33 -9.54 -7.22
CA ASP A 103 -33.29 -10.41 -7.92
C ASP A 103 -32.90 -11.90 -7.95
N GLY A 104 -31.84 -12.29 -7.23
CA GLY A 104 -31.36 -13.67 -7.15
C GLY A 104 -30.54 -14.14 -8.35
N ARG A 105 -30.37 -13.32 -9.40
CA ARG A 105 -29.56 -13.70 -10.57
C ARG A 105 -28.07 -13.58 -10.31
N LEU A 106 -27.28 -14.32 -11.09
CA LEU A 106 -25.83 -14.16 -11.13
C LEU A 106 -25.46 -12.72 -11.53
N ARG A 107 -24.38 -12.23 -10.94
CA ARG A 107 -23.83 -10.92 -11.26
C ARG A 107 -23.24 -10.96 -12.67
N PHE A 108 -23.64 -10.03 -13.53
CA PHE A 108 -23.18 -9.93 -14.91
C PHE A 108 -22.62 -8.53 -15.19
N CYS A 109 -21.48 -8.47 -15.90
CA CYS A 109 -20.88 -7.24 -16.36
C CYS A 109 -21.38 -6.89 -17.77
N LYS A 110 -22.17 -5.82 -17.87
CA LYS A 110 -22.68 -5.33 -19.15
C LYS A 110 -21.62 -4.74 -20.10
N TYR A 111 -20.42 -4.42 -19.59
CA TYR A 111 -19.36 -3.79 -20.40
C TYR A 111 -18.48 -4.84 -21.09
N GLU A 112 -18.08 -5.88 -20.36
CA GLU A 112 -17.26 -6.98 -20.94
C GLU A 112 -18.10 -8.18 -21.40
N LEU A 113 -19.42 -8.18 -21.14
CA LEU A 113 -20.34 -9.25 -21.49
C LEU A 113 -19.92 -10.61 -20.87
N VAL A 114 -19.50 -10.57 -19.60
CA VAL A 114 -19.13 -11.75 -18.81
C VAL A 114 -19.84 -11.75 -17.46
N TYR A 115 -20.15 -12.93 -16.95
CA TYR A 115 -20.51 -13.13 -15.56
C TYR A 115 -19.33 -12.78 -14.65
N LYS A 116 -19.64 -12.21 -13.49
CA LYS A 116 -18.65 -11.75 -12.53
C LYS A 116 -18.41 -12.86 -11.51
N PRO A 117 -17.18 -13.35 -11.36
CA PRO A 117 -16.79 -14.08 -10.16
C PRO A 117 -17.15 -13.29 -8.90
N ASP A 118 -17.30 -13.99 -7.79
CA ASP A 118 -17.52 -13.36 -6.49
C ASP A 118 -16.42 -12.34 -6.21
N ARG A 119 -16.76 -11.23 -5.53
CA ARG A 119 -15.81 -10.16 -5.16
C ARG A 119 -15.14 -9.40 -6.31
N SER A 120 -15.45 -9.73 -7.57
CA SER A 120 -14.90 -9.00 -8.74
C SER A 120 -15.74 -7.75 -9.07
N HIS A 121 -15.12 -6.66 -9.50
CA HIS A 121 -15.87 -5.44 -9.88
C HIS A 121 -15.28 -4.81 -11.14
N TYR A 122 -16.13 -4.12 -11.91
CA TYR A 122 -15.70 -3.42 -13.12
C TYR A 122 -15.01 -2.11 -12.73
N CYS A 123 -13.71 -2.01 -13.01
CA CYS A 123 -12.95 -0.79 -12.83
C CYS A 123 -13.08 0.07 -14.09
N LYS A 124 -13.72 1.24 -13.98
CA LYS A 124 -13.87 2.17 -15.11
C LYS A 124 -12.50 2.66 -15.61
N GLN A 125 -11.55 2.89 -14.72
CA GLN A 125 -10.23 3.39 -15.10
C GLN A 125 -9.39 2.36 -15.85
N LEU A 126 -9.56 1.06 -15.54
CA LEU A 126 -8.91 -0.02 -16.28
C LEU A 126 -9.77 -0.59 -17.42
N GLN A 127 -11.04 -0.19 -17.53
CA GLN A 127 -12.03 -0.68 -18.49
C GLN A 127 -12.16 -2.22 -18.52
N ARG A 128 -12.11 -2.85 -17.33
CA ARG A 128 -12.26 -4.29 -17.16
C ARG A 128 -12.72 -4.68 -15.76
N ASN A 129 -13.21 -5.91 -15.61
CA ASN A 129 -13.45 -6.53 -14.31
C ASN A 129 -12.13 -6.95 -13.67
N VAL A 130 -11.95 -6.52 -12.42
CA VAL A 130 -10.79 -6.81 -11.60
C VAL A 130 -11.17 -7.85 -10.55
N LEU A 131 -10.36 -8.89 -10.41
CA LEU A 131 -10.54 -9.95 -9.40
C LEU A 131 -10.33 -9.37 -8.00
N ARG A 132 -11.22 -9.73 -7.05
CA ARG A 132 -11.21 -9.23 -5.67
C ARG A 132 -10.90 -7.73 -5.60
N MET A 133 -11.62 -6.94 -6.40
CA MET A 133 -11.34 -5.51 -6.54
C MET A 133 -11.52 -4.81 -5.19
N ASP A 134 -10.50 -4.07 -4.77
CA ASP A 134 -10.58 -3.25 -3.57
C ASP A 134 -10.97 -1.81 -3.92
N HIS A 135 -10.14 -1.13 -4.70
CA HIS A 135 -10.41 0.21 -5.21
C HIS A 135 -9.47 0.54 -6.37
N TYR A 136 -9.83 1.55 -7.17
CA TYR A 136 -8.85 2.20 -8.03
C TYR A 136 -8.05 3.22 -7.22
N CYS A 137 -6.72 3.10 -7.21
CA CYS A 137 -5.87 4.00 -6.45
C CYS A 137 -5.09 4.93 -7.39
N PRO A 138 -5.42 6.24 -7.44
CA PRO A 138 -4.74 7.19 -8.30
C PRO A 138 -3.24 7.28 -8.02
N TRP A 139 -2.83 7.15 -6.76
CA TRP A 139 -1.43 7.20 -6.32
C TRP A 139 -0.54 6.12 -6.92
N PHE A 140 -1.14 5.00 -7.38
CA PHE A 140 -0.44 3.93 -8.09
C PHE A 140 -0.78 3.89 -9.59
N GLY A 141 -1.66 4.77 -10.09
CA GLY A 141 -2.16 4.70 -11.46
C GLY A 141 -2.76 3.32 -11.83
N ASN A 142 -3.21 2.54 -10.84
CA ASN A 142 -3.59 1.14 -11.00
C ASN A 142 -4.78 0.80 -10.08
N CYS A 143 -5.50 -0.27 -10.41
CA CYS A 143 -6.48 -0.83 -9.51
C CYS A 143 -5.77 -1.71 -8.48
N ILE A 144 -6.24 -1.68 -7.23
CA ILE A 144 -5.84 -2.63 -6.19
C ILE A 144 -6.85 -3.77 -6.22
N GLY A 145 -6.36 -4.99 -6.38
CA GLY A 145 -7.15 -6.22 -6.51
C GLY A 145 -6.39 -7.44 -6.00
N PHE A 146 -6.81 -8.62 -6.45
CA PHE A 146 -6.33 -9.89 -5.92
C PHE A 146 -4.80 -10.02 -5.89
N TYR A 147 -4.11 -9.79 -7.01
CA TYR A 147 -2.67 -10.08 -7.13
C TYR A 147 -1.74 -9.00 -6.56
N ASN A 148 -2.23 -7.78 -6.33
CA ASN A 148 -1.38 -6.65 -5.90
C ASN A 148 -1.77 -6.04 -4.54
N TYR A 149 -2.84 -6.51 -3.88
CA TYR A 149 -3.27 -6.01 -2.57
C TYR A 149 -2.18 -6.13 -1.51
N LYS A 150 -1.42 -7.24 -1.48
CA LYS A 150 -0.28 -7.43 -0.56
C LYS A 150 0.75 -6.29 -0.70
N TYR A 151 1.15 -5.98 -1.92
CA TYR A 151 2.14 -4.93 -2.18
C TYR A 151 1.63 -3.55 -1.79
N PHE A 152 0.34 -3.30 -2.02
CA PHE A 152 -0.31 -2.07 -1.60
C PHE A 152 -0.27 -1.91 -0.08
N PHE A 153 -0.63 -2.97 0.66
CA PHE A 153 -0.58 -2.98 2.12
C PHE A 153 0.85 -2.74 2.63
N LEU A 154 1.84 -3.43 2.04
CA LEU A 154 3.24 -3.25 2.42
C LEU A 154 3.78 -1.85 2.08
N THR A 155 3.30 -1.22 1.00
CA THR A 155 3.63 0.17 0.69
C THR A 155 3.15 1.12 1.80
N LEU A 156 1.92 0.93 2.32
CA LEU A 156 1.41 1.71 3.45
C LEU A 156 2.22 1.45 4.72
N LEU A 157 2.50 0.17 5.02
CA LEU A 157 3.26 -0.23 6.21
C LEU A 157 4.67 0.36 6.22
N TYR A 158 5.45 0.10 5.18
CA TYR A 158 6.82 0.58 5.09
C TYR A 158 6.89 2.09 4.87
N GLY A 159 5.91 2.70 4.21
CA GLY A 159 5.80 4.15 4.14
C GLY A 159 5.65 4.77 5.52
N CYS A 160 4.74 4.27 6.35
CA CYS A 160 4.57 4.75 7.73
C CYS A 160 5.82 4.54 8.57
N ILE A 161 6.43 3.34 8.52
CA ILE A 161 7.65 3.04 9.31
C ILE A 161 8.81 3.95 8.87
N THR A 162 9.02 4.15 7.56
CA THR A 162 10.08 5.03 7.04
C THR A 162 9.88 6.47 7.48
N LEU A 163 8.64 6.99 7.39
CA LEU A 163 8.32 8.35 7.82
C LEU A 163 8.51 8.55 9.33
N LEU A 164 8.09 7.58 10.16
CA LEU A 164 8.31 7.61 11.61
C LEU A 164 9.81 7.56 11.93
N TYR A 165 10.56 6.68 11.25
CA TYR A 165 12.01 6.56 11.45
C TYR A 165 12.73 7.88 11.13
N MET A 166 12.41 8.49 9.98
CA MET A 166 13.00 9.79 9.61
C MET A 166 12.62 10.89 10.60
N LEU A 167 11.35 10.95 11.03
CA LEU A 167 10.85 11.97 11.95
C LEU A 167 11.50 11.89 13.34
N PHE A 168 11.57 10.68 13.91
CA PHE A 168 12.17 10.48 15.23
C PHE A 168 13.70 10.57 15.20
N GLY A 169 14.34 10.01 14.16
CA GLY A 169 15.80 10.09 14.02
C GLY A 169 16.29 11.53 13.99
N GLN A 170 15.59 12.42 13.27
CA GLN A 170 15.99 13.81 13.14
C GLN A 170 15.54 14.73 14.29
N ILE A 171 14.93 14.22 15.38
CA ILE A 171 14.39 15.08 16.45
C ILE A 171 15.49 15.92 17.11
N ASN A 172 16.64 15.32 17.39
CA ASN A 172 17.79 16.02 17.96
C ASN A 172 18.41 17.00 16.95
N THR A 173 18.45 16.63 15.67
CA THR A 173 18.88 17.52 14.60
C THR A 173 18.00 18.78 14.54
N PHE A 174 16.69 18.60 14.64
CA PHE A 174 15.73 19.71 14.66
C PHE A 174 15.93 20.61 15.87
N ILE A 175 16.02 20.03 17.09
CA ILE A 175 16.24 20.79 18.33
C ILE A 175 17.55 21.59 18.27
N ASN A 176 18.63 20.98 17.78
CA ASN A 176 19.92 21.64 17.67
C ASN A 176 19.89 22.80 16.68
N VAL A 177 19.26 22.61 15.51
CA VAL A 177 19.10 23.66 14.51
C VAL A 177 18.18 24.78 15.00
N TRP A 178 17.12 24.46 15.74
CA TRP A 178 16.20 25.45 16.29
C TRP A 178 16.86 26.37 17.33
N ASN A 179 17.77 25.83 18.13
CA ASN A 179 18.45 26.56 19.20
C ASN A 179 19.77 27.20 18.76
N ASP A 180 20.25 26.97 17.53
CA ASP A 180 21.48 27.55 17.03
C ASP A 180 21.21 28.96 16.47
N PRO A 181 21.69 30.04 17.13
CA PRO A 181 21.47 31.42 16.66
C PRO A 181 22.18 31.73 15.34
N ASN A 182 23.13 30.89 14.92
CA ASN A 182 23.90 31.07 13.69
C ASN A 182 23.39 30.20 12.54
N VAL A 183 22.28 29.46 12.72
CA VAL A 183 21.80 28.58 11.66
C VAL A 183 21.31 29.38 10.45
N THR A 184 21.69 28.94 9.25
CA THR A 184 21.16 29.54 8.02
C THR A 184 19.66 29.28 7.91
N PHE A 185 18.90 30.28 7.45
CA PHE A 185 17.47 30.13 7.17
C PHE A 185 17.16 28.92 6.29
N GLY A 186 17.93 28.69 5.23
CA GLY A 186 17.72 27.56 4.31
C GLY A 186 17.77 26.19 5.00
N ARG A 187 18.73 25.98 5.90
CA ARG A 187 18.85 24.74 6.69
C ARG A 187 17.65 24.55 7.63
N LEU A 188 17.30 25.59 8.39
CA LEU A 188 16.14 25.56 9.29
C LEU A 188 14.85 25.29 8.50
N TYR A 189 14.67 25.97 7.36
CA TYR A 189 13.51 25.83 6.48
C TYR A 189 13.39 24.40 5.94
N LEU A 190 14.44 23.82 5.36
CA LEU A 190 14.39 22.49 4.77
C LEU A 190 14.09 21.38 5.79
N ILE A 191 14.73 21.42 6.97
CA ILE A 191 14.49 20.44 8.04
C ILE A 191 13.06 20.58 8.60
N SER A 192 12.58 21.82 8.77
CA SER A 192 11.22 22.09 9.22
C SER A 192 10.18 21.62 8.20
N LEU A 193 10.42 21.90 6.92
CA LEU A 193 9.57 21.47 5.81
C LEU A 193 9.51 19.95 5.71
N GLY A 194 10.66 19.27 5.80
CA GLY A 194 10.73 17.81 5.81
C GLY A 194 9.96 17.20 6.98
N SER A 195 10.15 17.73 8.19
CA SER A 195 9.39 17.30 9.39
C SER A 195 7.88 17.52 9.23
N CYS A 196 7.48 18.69 8.70
CA CYS A 196 6.07 19.02 8.46
C CYS A 196 5.42 18.03 7.47
N PHE A 197 6.07 17.76 6.34
CA PHE A 197 5.57 16.79 5.38
C PHE A 197 5.49 15.37 5.96
N CYS A 198 6.50 14.92 6.74
CA CYS A 198 6.43 13.64 7.42
C CYS A 198 5.20 13.54 8.33
N ILE A 199 4.94 14.57 9.14
CA ILE A 199 3.78 14.62 10.05
C ILE A 199 2.46 14.59 9.26
N VAL A 200 2.31 15.44 8.24
CA VAL A 200 1.09 15.50 7.43
C VAL A 200 0.81 14.16 6.74
N LEU A 201 1.85 13.54 6.16
CA LEU A 201 1.72 12.22 5.53
C LEU A 201 1.34 11.16 6.55
N LEU A 202 1.92 11.16 7.75
CA LEU A 202 1.59 10.20 8.81
C LEU A 202 0.14 10.34 9.29
N ILE A 203 -0.37 11.57 9.41
CA ILE A 203 -1.78 11.83 9.77
C ILE A 203 -2.74 11.19 8.76
N ILE A 204 -2.36 11.12 7.48
CA ILE A 204 -3.18 10.52 6.42
C ILE A 204 -2.95 9.01 6.35
N MET A 205 -1.69 8.57 6.35
CA MET A 205 -1.31 7.20 6.07
C MET A 205 -1.59 6.24 7.23
N ILE A 206 -1.41 6.66 8.49
CA ILE A 206 -1.65 5.79 9.65
C ILE A 206 -3.12 5.36 9.73
N PRO A 207 -4.12 6.27 9.68
CA PRO A 207 -5.52 5.85 9.69
C PRO A 207 -5.87 4.96 8.49
N PHE A 208 -5.29 5.23 7.32
CA PHE A 208 -5.52 4.42 6.13
C PHE A 208 -4.93 3.01 6.25
N LEU A 209 -3.72 2.88 6.80
CA LEU A 209 -3.11 1.59 7.14
C LEU A 209 -3.96 0.82 8.17
N LEU A 210 -4.41 1.49 9.23
CA LEU A 210 -5.25 0.87 10.26
C LEU A 210 -6.59 0.39 9.70
N PHE A 211 -7.23 1.21 8.86
CA PHE A 211 -8.44 0.81 8.14
C PHE A 211 -8.19 -0.46 7.31
N HIS A 212 -7.13 -0.48 6.51
CA HIS A 212 -6.78 -1.66 5.72
C HIS A 212 -6.41 -2.87 6.57
N ALA A 213 -5.78 -2.69 7.73
CA ALA A 213 -5.49 -3.78 8.67
C ALA A 213 -6.78 -4.39 9.25
N ILE A 214 -7.78 -3.56 9.55
CA ILE A 214 -9.09 -3.99 10.08
C ILE A 214 -9.90 -4.76 9.03
N ILE A 215 -10.03 -4.22 7.80
CA ILE A 215 -10.80 -4.94 6.76
C ILE A 215 -10.07 -6.22 6.35
N THR A 216 -8.74 -6.22 6.32
CA THR A 216 -7.93 -7.42 6.06
C THR A 216 -8.14 -8.47 7.14
N SER A 217 -8.17 -8.08 8.42
CA SER A 217 -8.43 -9.01 9.52
C SER A 217 -9.81 -9.65 9.45
N ARG A 218 -10.75 -9.05 8.71
CA ARG A 218 -12.11 -9.54 8.45
C ARG A 218 -12.30 -10.11 7.03
N ASN A 219 -11.20 -10.26 6.27
CA ASN A 219 -11.19 -10.65 4.86
C ASN A 219 -12.12 -9.82 3.96
N GLN A 220 -12.31 -8.54 4.23
CA GLN A 220 -13.17 -7.64 3.45
C GLN A 220 -12.33 -6.78 2.51
N THR A 221 -12.90 -6.42 1.36
CA THR A 221 -12.44 -5.31 0.53
C THR A 221 -13.10 -4.00 0.94
N THR A 222 -12.56 -2.87 0.49
CA THR A 222 -13.17 -1.54 0.69
C THR A 222 -14.57 -1.46 0.09
N ILE A 223 -14.80 -2.05 -1.10
CA ILE A 223 -16.13 -2.11 -1.72
C ILE A 223 -17.11 -2.88 -0.82
N GLU A 224 -16.73 -4.07 -0.35
CA GLU A 224 -17.57 -4.90 0.51
C GLU A 224 -17.89 -4.20 1.85
N PHE A 225 -16.93 -3.45 2.40
CA PHE A 225 -17.13 -2.62 3.58
C PHE A 225 -18.17 -1.51 3.33
N CYS A 226 -18.05 -0.79 2.20
CA CYS A 226 -18.95 0.29 1.83
C CYS A 226 -20.38 -0.19 1.50
N GLU A 227 -20.52 -1.30 0.77
CA GLU A 227 -21.82 -1.90 0.44
C GLU A 227 -22.58 -2.35 1.71
N LYS A 228 -21.84 -2.81 2.74
CA LYS A 228 -22.44 -3.23 4.02
C LYS A 228 -22.88 -2.04 4.89
N ARG A 229 -22.20 -0.89 4.85
CA ARG A 229 -22.61 0.29 5.61
C ARG A 229 -24.03 0.76 5.24
N GLY A 230 -24.49 0.47 4.03
CA GLY A 230 -25.87 0.73 3.59
C GLY A 230 -26.89 -0.38 3.91
N ARG A 231 -26.45 -1.54 4.41
CA ARG A 231 -27.30 -2.70 4.71
C ARG A 231 -27.13 -3.09 6.18
N GLU A 232 -27.88 -2.43 7.07
CA GLU A 232 -27.99 -2.82 8.48
C GLU A 232 -28.59 -4.23 8.59
N LYS A 233 -27.72 -5.25 8.65
CA LYS A 233 -28.00 -6.54 9.34
C LYS A 233 -26.75 -7.41 9.39
N LEU A 234 -26.16 -7.42 10.59
CA LEU A 234 -25.80 -8.62 11.35
C LEU A 234 -25.64 -9.93 10.55
N GLN A 235 -24.56 -10.07 9.77
CA GLN A 235 -24.06 -11.37 9.34
C GLN A 235 -22.55 -11.42 9.56
N ASN A 236 -22.09 -12.53 10.15
CA ASN A 236 -20.71 -12.97 10.08
C ASN A 236 -20.28 -12.88 8.62
N PHE A 237 -19.13 -12.26 8.37
CA PHE A 237 -18.72 -12.00 7.01
C PHE A 237 -18.43 -13.32 6.30
N THR A 238 -19.06 -13.55 5.14
CA THR A 238 -19.07 -14.84 4.44
C THR A 238 -17.66 -15.40 4.20
N TYR A 239 -16.68 -14.52 3.99
CA TYR A 239 -15.28 -14.88 3.72
C TYR A 239 -14.35 -14.75 4.93
N ASP A 240 -14.85 -14.32 6.09
CA ASP A 240 -14.03 -14.19 7.32
C ASP A 240 -13.85 -15.58 7.94
N ARG A 241 -12.61 -16.05 8.00
CA ARG A 241 -12.21 -17.36 8.53
C ARG A 241 -11.34 -17.25 9.78
N GLY A 242 -11.39 -16.10 10.45
CA GLY A 242 -10.52 -15.73 11.56
C GLY A 242 -9.26 -15.02 11.09
N CYS A 243 -8.79 -14.07 11.91
CA CYS A 243 -7.72 -13.13 11.57
C CYS A 243 -6.51 -13.78 10.89
N PHE A 244 -5.94 -14.84 11.48
CA PHE A 244 -4.76 -15.49 10.92
C PHE A 244 -5.01 -16.04 9.51
N LYS A 245 -6.11 -16.77 9.29
CA LYS A 245 -6.46 -17.32 7.96
C LYS A 245 -6.78 -16.22 6.94
N ASN A 246 -7.34 -15.11 7.41
CA ASN A 246 -7.63 -13.96 6.56
C ASN A 246 -6.34 -13.30 6.06
N TYR A 247 -5.38 -13.04 6.97
CA TYR A 247 -4.05 -12.57 6.58
C TYR A 247 -3.34 -13.60 5.69
N GLN A 248 -3.38 -14.89 6.04
CA GLN A 248 -2.76 -15.96 5.26
C GLN A 248 -3.28 -16.02 3.81
N SER A 249 -4.57 -15.73 3.59
CA SER A 249 -5.16 -15.71 2.24
C SER A 249 -4.57 -14.62 1.33
N ILE A 250 -4.11 -13.50 1.92
CA ILE A 250 -3.53 -12.36 1.20
C ILE A 250 -2.01 -12.45 1.15
N PHE A 251 -1.38 -12.75 2.29
CA PHE A 251 0.08 -12.64 2.45
C PHE A 251 0.84 -13.93 2.16
N GLY A 252 0.13 -15.06 2.03
CA GLY A 252 0.69 -16.37 1.71
C GLY A 252 0.76 -17.30 2.92
N THR A 253 1.12 -18.56 2.68
CA THR A 253 1.19 -19.60 3.72
C THR A 253 2.34 -19.40 4.72
N ASN A 254 3.44 -18.76 4.30
CA ASN A 254 4.63 -18.55 5.12
C ASN A 254 4.62 -17.15 5.78
N PRO A 255 4.44 -17.04 7.11
CA PRO A 255 4.41 -15.78 7.83
C PRO A 255 5.69 -14.95 7.73
N VAL A 256 6.85 -15.59 7.56
CA VAL A 256 8.13 -14.88 7.39
C VAL A 256 8.10 -14.02 6.12
N LEU A 257 7.47 -14.54 5.05
CA LEU A 257 7.35 -13.84 3.78
C LEU A 257 6.24 -12.78 3.78
N TRP A 258 5.46 -12.63 4.85
CA TRP A 258 4.37 -11.63 4.90
C TRP A 258 4.91 -10.21 4.80
N PHE A 259 6.07 -9.96 5.40
CA PHE A 259 6.72 -8.65 5.41
C PHE A 259 7.51 -8.36 4.12
N PHE A 260 7.76 -9.36 3.28
CA PHE A 260 8.48 -9.14 2.03
C PHE A 260 7.50 -8.97 0.86
N PRO A 261 7.78 -8.06 -0.08
CA PRO A 261 6.95 -7.87 -1.27
C PRO A 261 7.21 -8.98 -2.28
N VAL A 262 6.99 -10.24 -1.89
CA VAL A 262 7.17 -11.45 -2.70
C VAL A 262 6.02 -12.43 -2.45
N GLY A 263 5.85 -13.39 -3.35
CA GLY A 263 4.79 -14.39 -3.27
C GLY A 263 3.45 -13.88 -3.78
N LEU A 264 2.61 -14.84 -4.18
CA LEU A 264 1.26 -14.59 -4.67
C LEU A 264 0.24 -14.85 -3.54
N PRO A 265 -0.95 -14.23 -3.59
CA PRO A 265 -2.07 -14.59 -2.73
C PRO A 265 -2.46 -16.07 -2.93
N GLN A 266 -3.20 -16.62 -1.97
CA GLN A 266 -3.71 -17.99 -2.11
C GLN A 266 -4.95 -18.04 -3.00
N GLY A 267 -4.97 -19.00 -3.93
CA GLY A 267 -6.07 -19.21 -4.86
C GLY A 267 -5.88 -18.50 -6.19
N ASP A 268 -6.94 -18.45 -6.98
CA ASP A 268 -6.98 -17.91 -8.34
C ASP A 268 -7.68 -16.55 -8.44
N GLY A 269 -8.34 -16.13 -7.36
CA GLY A 269 -9.15 -14.91 -7.30
C GLY A 269 -10.54 -15.04 -7.93
N LEU A 270 -10.89 -16.24 -8.41
CA LEU A 270 -12.20 -16.59 -8.97
C LEU A 270 -13.10 -17.19 -7.90
N PHE A 271 -12.53 -18.05 -7.05
CA PHE A 271 -13.26 -18.76 -6.00
C PHE A 271 -12.64 -18.48 -4.63
N PHE A 272 -13.49 -18.24 -3.63
CA PHE A 272 -13.07 -17.92 -2.27
C PHE A 272 -13.73 -18.89 -1.28
N PRO A 273 -12.96 -19.45 -0.33
CA PRO A 273 -13.54 -20.29 0.71
C PRO A 273 -14.54 -19.47 1.55
N ILE A 274 -15.76 -20.00 1.71
CA ILE A 274 -16.81 -19.39 2.52
C ILE A 274 -17.02 -20.14 3.83
N ILE A 275 -17.54 -19.46 4.84
CA ILE A 275 -18.19 -20.11 5.98
C ILE A 275 -19.66 -20.33 5.59
N PRO A 276 -20.16 -21.58 5.55
CA PRO A 276 -21.57 -21.84 5.30
C PRO A 276 -22.42 -21.09 6.32
N LYS A 277 -23.47 -20.41 5.86
CA LYS A 277 -24.50 -19.88 6.77
C LYS A 277 -25.16 -21.08 7.44
N LYS A 278 -25.04 -21.19 8.76
CA LYS A 278 -25.87 -22.10 9.56
C LYS A 278 -27.32 -21.66 9.50
#